data_AF-A0A3B1DKF6-F1
#
_entry.id   AF-A0A3B1DKF6-F1
#
_cell.length_a   1.000
_cell.length_b   1.000
_cell.length_c   1.000
_cell.angle_alpha   90.00
_cell.angle_beta   90.00
_cell.angle_gamma   90.00
#
_symmetry.space_group_name_H-M   'P 1'
#
loop_
_entity.id
_entity.type
_entity.pdbx_description
1 polymer ?
#
loop_
_entity_poly.entity_id
_entity_poly.type
_entity_poly.pdbx_seq_one_letter_code
_entity_poly.pdbx_strand_id
1 'polypeptide(L)'
;MFLMALLLLLLTGCGQVEPGEEATLGELDHEVFKTNIQAVLDNRGCSNGACHIRDKNDPFAGGPGGNLRLYECTVAPCTAEQLQANHDSAAGMANLVNPSGSLLLKKPLALSISGVQHLGGDIFLSAADADYLTLFSWIQSPL
;
A
#
# COMPACT_ATOMS: atom_id res chain seq x y z
N MET A 1 -76.87 -10.79 2.38
CA MET A 1 -76.00 -10.81 1.20
C MET A 1 -74.58 -10.50 1.66
N PHE A 2 -73.71 -11.51 1.59
CA PHE A 2 -72.24 -11.49 1.47
C PHE A 2 -71.43 -10.61 2.45
N LEU A 3 -70.66 -11.23 3.37
CA LEU A 3 -69.20 -11.52 3.25
C LEU A 3 -68.38 -10.21 3.34
N MET A 4 -67.31 -10.05 4.13
CA MET A 4 -66.19 -10.95 4.31
C MET A 4 -65.19 -10.35 5.33
N ALA A 5 -64.58 -11.24 6.12
CA ALA A 5 -63.17 -11.28 6.56
C ALA A 5 -62.49 -10.09 7.26
N LEU A 6 -62.32 -10.32 8.56
CA LEU A 6 -61.08 -10.16 9.32
C LEU A 6 -59.85 -10.59 8.49
N LEU A 7 -58.82 -9.73 8.37
CA LEU A 7 -57.45 -10.20 8.11
C LEU A 7 -56.42 -9.22 8.69
N LEU A 8 -55.88 -9.58 9.86
CA LEU A 8 -54.56 -9.14 10.29
C LEU A 8 -53.53 -9.72 9.32
N LEU A 9 -52.66 -8.87 8.77
CA LEU A 9 -51.35 -9.28 8.27
C LEU A 9 -50.30 -8.35 8.86
N LEU A 10 -49.64 -8.88 9.89
CA LEU A 10 -48.37 -8.42 10.43
C LEU A 10 -47.31 -8.62 9.35
N LEU A 11 -46.91 -7.55 8.66
CA LEU A 11 -45.71 -7.55 7.84
C LEU A 11 -44.52 -7.31 8.75
N THR A 12 -43.85 -8.41 9.06
CA THR A 12 -42.61 -8.51 9.81
C THR A 12 -41.43 -8.11 8.92
N GLY A 13 -40.55 -7.28 9.49
CA GLY A 13 -39.11 -7.42 9.33
C GLY A 13 -38.47 -6.97 8.01
N CYS A 14 -38.38 -5.66 7.78
CA CYS A 14 -37.13 -5.14 7.23
C CYS A 14 -36.11 -5.14 8.37
N GLY A 15 -35.49 -6.29 8.62
CA GLY A 15 -34.33 -6.34 9.49
C GLY A 15 -33.26 -5.46 8.85
N GLN A 16 -32.99 -4.31 9.47
CA GLN A 16 -31.76 -3.57 9.18
C GLN A 16 -30.63 -4.53 9.51
N VAL A 17 -29.95 -5.02 8.48
CA VAL A 17 -28.61 -5.57 8.68
C VAL A 17 -27.80 -4.34 9.06
N GLU A 18 -27.63 -4.13 10.37
CA GLU A 18 -26.64 -3.19 10.89
C GLU A 18 -25.34 -3.54 10.17
N PRO A 19 -24.69 -2.59 9.46
CA PRO A 19 -23.37 -2.84 8.92
C PRO A 19 -22.53 -3.32 10.11
N GLY A 20 -22.13 -4.60 10.07
CA GLY A 20 -21.13 -5.08 11.01
C GLY A 20 -19.95 -4.15 10.88
N GLU A 21 -19.41 -3.69 12.01
CA GLU A 21 -18.30 -2.74 12.07
C GLU A 21 -17.24 -3.16 11.05
N GLU A 22 -17.17 -2.44 9.92
CA GLU A 22 -16.16 -2.63 8.89
C GLU A 22 -14.84 -2.47 9.64
N ALA A 23 -14.08 -3.54 9.76
CA ALA A 23 -12.77 -3.49 10.39
C ALA A 23 -11.88 -2.59 9.53
N THR A 24 -11.78 -1.32 9.90
CA THR A 24 -10.89 -0.37 9.25
C THR A 24 -9.47 -0.83 9.48
N LEU A 25 -8.76 -1.23 8.43
CA LEU A 25 -7.39 -1.75 8.51
C LEU A 25 -6.34 -0.66 8.85
N GLY A 26 -6.79 0.53 9.21
CA GLY A 26 -5.97 1.72 9.45
C GLY A 26 -5.39 2.33 8.16
N GLU A 27 -4.75 3.48 8.30
CA GLU A 27 -4.04 4.18 7.23
C GLU A 27 -2.55 4.21 7.54
N LEU A 28 -1.67 4.04 6.54
CA LEU A 28 -0.24 4.16 6.79
C LEU A 28 0.15 5.62 7.04
N ASP A 29 1.03 5.83 8.02
CA ASP A 29 1.40 7.18 8.46
C ASP A 29 2.24 7.91 7.40
N HIS A 30 1.69 8.99 6.84
CA HIS A 30 2.35 9.82 5.84
C HIS A 30 3.55 10.63 6.42
N GLU A 31 3.51 11.05 7.68
CA GLU A 31 4.63 11.74 8.31
C GLU A 31 5.81 10.79 8.56
N VAL A 32 5.54 9.54 8.95
CA VAL A 32 6.56 8.48 8.99
C VAL A 32 7.11 8.20 7.59
N PHE A 33 6.23 8.20 6.57
CA PHE A 33 6.66 8.02 5.19
C PHE A 33 7.66 9.09 4.75
N LYS A 34 7.30 10.37 4.95
CA LYS A 34 8.13 11.52 4.58
C LYS A 34 9.48 11.53 5.28
N THR A 35 9.50 11.17 6.57
CA THR A 35 10.70 11.27 7.40
C THR A 35 11.64 10.07 7.26
N ASN A 36 11.12 8.87 6.99
CA ASN A 36 11.90 7.64 7.01
C ASN A 36 11.83 6.84 5.71
N ILE A 37 10.63 6.62 5.19
CA ILE A 37 10.39 5.64 4.11
C ILE A 37 10.86 6.17 2.75
N GLN A 38 10.61 7.45 2.46
CA GLN A 38 11.07 8.08 1.23
C GLN A 38 12.60 7.94 1.09
N ALA A 39 13.35 8.19 2.17
CA ALA A 39 14.80 8.04 2.18
C ALA A 39 15.25 6.61 1.91
N VAL A 40 14.56 5.59 2.44
CA VAL A 40 14.86 4.18 2.14
C VAL A 40 14.68 3.90 0.65
N LEU A 41 13.55 4.31 0.06
CA LEU A 41 13.25 4.09 -1.36
C LEU A 41 14.27 4.77 -2.27
N ASP A 42 14.69 5.98 -1.92
CA ASP A 42 15.70 6.73 -2.65
C ASP A 42 17.10 6.10 -2.53
N ASN A 43 17.55 5.80 -1.31
CA ASN A 43 18.89 5.29 -1.04
C ASN A 43 19.10 3.86 -1.57
N ARG A 44 18.03 3.06 -1.64
CA ARG A 44 18.07 1.72 -2.23
C ARG A 44 17.87 1.72 -3.75
N GLY A 45 17.70 2.90 -4.34
CA GLY A 45 17.61 3.10 -5.77
C GLY A 45 16.28 2.68 -6.40
N CYS A 46 15.24 2.51 -5.59
CA CYS A 46 13.89 2.20 -6.08
C CYS A 46 13.38 3.33 -6.99
N SER A 47 13.55 4.58 -6.56
CA SER A 47 13.07 5.78 -7.27
C SER A 47 14.03 6.31 -8.35
N ASN A 48 15.33 5.99 -8.27
CA ASN A 48 16.37 6.53 -9.18
C ASN A 48 16.83 5.54 -10.28
N GLY A 49 16.48 4.26 -10.18
CA GLY A 49 17.00 3.18 -11.05
C GLY A 49 16.26 2.98 -12.38
N ALA A 50 15.59 4.00 -12.92
CA ALA A 50 14.69 3.94 -14.09
C ALA A 50 13.51 2.96 -14.00
N CYS A 51 13.45 2.08 -12.98
CA CYS A 51 12.46 1.02 -12.86
C CYS A 51 11.13 1.53 -12.29
N HIS A 52 11.14 2.19 -11.14
CA HIS A 52 9.91 2.69 -10.52
C HIS A 52 9.67 4.18 -10.78
N ILE A 53 10.21 4.74 -11.87
CA ILE A 53 10.00 6.15 -12.17
C ILE A 53 8.53 6.42 -12.53
N ARG A 54 8.00 7.49 -11.97
CA ARG A 54 6.75 8.13 -12.41
C ARG A 54 7.09 9.25 -13.37
N ASP A 55 6.47 9.25 -14.56
CA ASP A 55 6.61 10.39 -15.46
C ASP A 55 5.82 11.59 -14.92
N LYS A 56 6.44 12.77 -14.93
CA LYS A 56 5.86 14.00 -14.38
C LYS A 56 4.76 14.61 -15.26
N ASN A 57 4.68 14.20 -16.52
CA ASN A 57 3.75 14.72 -17.53
C ASN A 57 2.68 13.67 -17.91
N ASP A 58 2.92 12.39 -17.64
CA ASP A 58 1.96 11.31 -17.92
C ASP A 58 1.88 10.31 -16.74
N PRO A 59 0.78 10.28 -15.96
CA PRO A 59 0.64 9.40 -14.81
C PRO A 59 0.53 7.91 -15.18
N PHE A 60 0.31 7.57 -16.45
CA PHE A 60 0.26 6.21 -16.97
C PHE A 60 1.60 5.77 -17.59
N ALA A 61 2.49 6.72 -17.89
CA ALA A 61 3.84 6.45 -18.34
C ALA A 61 4.82 6.35 -17.15
N GLY A 62 5.87 5.56 -17.33
CA GLY A 62 6.97 5.46 -16.40
C GLY A 62 7.71 4.14 -16.55
N GLY A 63 8.55 3.81 -15.57
CA GLY A 63 9.49 2.71 -15.66
C GLY A 63 8.84 1.31 -15.67
N PRO A 64 9.62 0.27 -16.03
CA PRO A 64 9.15 -1.11 -16.13
C PRO A 64 8.85 -1.78 -14.77
N GLY A 65 9.00 -1.08 -13.65
CA GLY A 65 8.86 -1.58 -12.27
C GLY A 65 7.42 -1.89 -11.82
N GLY A 66 6.45 -1.90 -12.74
CA GLY A 66 5.07 -2.28 -12.42
C GLY A 66 4.29 -1.17 -11.72
N ASN A 67 3.61 -1.51 -10.62
CA ASN A 67 2.62 -0.61 -9.98
C ASN A 67 3.22 0.32 -8.92
N LEU A 68 4.45 0.06 -8.45
CA LEU A 68 5.18 1.02 -7.62
C LEU A 68 5.74 2.11 -8.54
N ARG A 69 5.29 3.36 -8.33
CA ARG A 69 5.55 4.54 -9.15
C ARG A 69 5.93 5.73 -8.27
N LEU A 70 7.20 6.07 -8.31
CA LEU A 70 7.87 7.02 -7.44
C LEU A 70 8.40 8.20 -8.25
N TYR A 71 8.18 9.41 -7.74
CA TYR A 71 9.02 10.55 -8.04
C TYR A 71 10.37 10.39 -7.34
N GLU A 72 11.45 10.69 -8.05
CA GLU A 72 12.80 10.74 -7.51
C GLU A 72 12.99 12.04 -6.72
N CYS A 73 13.38 11.93 -5.44
CA CYS A 73 13.59 13.09 -4.56
C CYS A 73 15.08 13.37 -4.28
N THR A 74 16.00 12.63 -4.92
CA THR A 74 17.46 12.74 -4.73
C THR A 74 18.09 13.87 -5.55
N VAL A 75 17.54 14.19 -6.73
CA VAL A 75 18.03 15.26 -7.61
C VAL A 75 17.54 16.64 -7.14
N ALA A 76 16.29 16.70 -6.69
CA ALA A 76 15.69 17.86 -6.07
C ALA A 76 14.68 17.39 -5.01
N PRO A 77 14.49 18.15 -3.91
CA PRO A 77 13.47 17.81 -2.93
C PRO A 77 12.09 17.71 -3.59
N CYS A 78 11.38 16.62 -3.30
CA CYS A 78 10.02 16.46 -3.76
C CYS A 78 9.08 17.52 -3.15
N THR A 79 8.08 17.93 -3.92
CA THR A 79 6.97 18.73 -3.39
C THR A 79 6.09 17.89 -2.46
N ALA A 80 5.20 18.54 -1.70
CA ALA A 80 4.25 17.85 -0.83
C ALA A 80 3.36 16.87 -1.62
N GLU A 81 2.93 17.26 -2.81
CA GLU A 81 2.10 16.45 -3.69
C GLU A 81 2.87 15.23 -4.24
N GLN A 82 4.16 15.40 -4.52
CA GLN A 82 5.01 14.29 -4.96
C GLN A 82 5.26 13.29 -3.83
N LEU A 83 5.49 13.77 -2.60
CA LEU A 83 5.62 12.91 -1.42
C LEU A 83 4.33 12.15 -1.13
N GLN A 84 3.17 12.80 -1.25
CA GLN A 84 1.88 12.14 -1.12
C GLN A 84 1.69 11.06 -2.21
N ALA A 85 2.03 11.36 -3.47
CA ALA A 85 1.92 10.38 -4.54
C ALA A 85 2.86 9.17 -4.35
N ASN A 86 4.05 9.40 -3.80
CA ASN A 86 4.97 8.32 -3.45
C ASN A 86 4.43 7.47 -2.30
N HIS A 87 3.86 8.13 -1.27
CA HIS A 87 3.18 7.47 -0.17
C HIS A 87 2.06 6.56 -0.66
N ASP A 88 1.13 7.08 -1.46
CA ASP A 88 -0.03 6.32 -1.94
C ASP A 88 0.40 5.13 -2.79
N SER A 89 1.45 5.31 -3.60
CA SER A 89 2.00 4.22 -4.40
C SER A 89 2.65 3.13 -3.56
N ALA A 90 3.39 3.49 -2.51
CA ALA A 90 4.00 2.53 -1.59
C ALA A 90 2.94 1.82 -0.73
N ALA A 91 1.95 2.56 -0.23
CA ALA A 91 0.83 2.04 0.55
C ALA A 91 0.01 1.03 -0.26
N GLY A 92 -0.19 1.28 -1.57
CA GLY A 92 -0.85 0.31 -2.46
C GLY A 92 -0.14 -1.04 -2.59
N MET A 93 1.15 -1.13 -2.20
CA MET A 93 1.95 -2.36 -2.21
C MET A 93 2.03 -3.03 -0.83
N ALA A 94 1.42 -2.42 0.19
CA ALA A 94 1.37 -2.93 1.55
C ALA A 94 0.16 -3.87 1.75
N ASN A 95 0.31 -4.84 2.64
CA ASN A 95 -0.75 -5.71 3.11
C ASN A 95 -0.93 -5.48 4.61
N LEU A 96 -1.97 -4.73 5.00
CA LEU A 96 -2.21 -4.35 6.39
C LEU A 96 -2.75 -5.51 7.25
N VAL A 97 -3.30 -6.57 6.62
CA VAL A 97 -3.75 -7.79 7.32
C VAL A 97 -2.56 -8.71 7.62
N ASN A 98 -1.62 -8.81 6.69
CA ASN A 98 -0.38 -9.58 6.84
C ASN A 98 0.81 -8.72 6.38
N PRO A 99 1.37 -7.87 7.26
CA PRO A 99 2.48 -6.98 6.94
C PRO A 99 3.65 -7.67 6.23
N SER A 100 4.05 -8.85 6.70
CA SER A 100 5.15 -9.63 6.10
C SER A 100 4.86 -10.15 4.68
N GLY A 101 3.58 -10.21 4.31
CA GLY A 101 3.11 -10.59 2.99
C GLY A 101 3.12 -9.47 1.95
N SER A 102 3.47 -8.24 2.35
CA SER A 102 3.47 -7.06 1.48
C SER A 102 4.42 -7.21 0.30
N LEU A 103 3.97 -6.87 -0.91
CA LEU A 103 4.85 -6.88 -2.09
C LEU A 103 5.98 -5.87 -1.95
N LEU A 104 5.75 -4.76 -1.23
CA LEU A 104 6.77 -3.77 -0.88
C LEU A 104 7.95 -4.37 -0.10
N LEU A 105 7.75 -5.49 0.60
CA LEU A 105 8.81 -6.21 1.33
C LEU A 105 9.31 -7.41 0.54
N LYS A 106 8.38 -8.22 -0.02
CA LYS A 106 8.73 -9.51 -0.62
C LYS A 106 9.49 -9.38 -1.93
N LYS A 107 9.14 -8.41 -2.78
CA LYS A 107 9.80 -8.22 -4.07
C LYS A 107 11.28 -7.84 -3.89
N PRO A 108 11.64 -6.78 -3.16
CA PRO A 108 13.04 -6.39 -3.02
C PRO A 108 13.88 -7.33 -2.14
N LEU A 109 13.27 -8.21 -1.34
CA LEU A 109 13.98 -9.17 -0.49
C LEU A 109 14.49 -10.36 -1.30
N ALA A 110 15.69 -10.83 -0.95
CA ALA A 110 16.41 -11.89 -1.64
C ALA A 110 15.51 -13.05 -2.05
N LEU A 111 15.60 -13.47 -3.32
CA LEU A 111 14.74 -14.52 -3.88
C LEU A 111 14.78 -15.81 -3.05
N SER A 112 15.95 -16.17 -2.51
CA SER A 112 16.12 -17.35 -1.65
C SER A 112 15.37 -17.27 -0.32
N ILE A 113 14.96 -16.08 0.10
CA ILE A 113 14.22 -15.83 1.35
C ILE A 113 12.74 -15.60 1.04
N SER A 114 12.42 -14.73 0.09
CA SER A 114 11.04 -14.30 -0.17
C SER A 114 10.26 -15.27 -1.07
N GLY A 115 10.97 -16.02 -1.93
CA GLY A 115 10.41 -16.82 -3.01
C GLY A 115 9.73 -16.00 -4.10
N VAL A 116 9.88 -14.67 -4.11
CA VAL A 116 9.21 -13.76 -5.03
C VAL A 116 10.24 -13.07 -5.91
N GLN A 117 10.19 -13.35 -7.21
CA GLN A 117 11.10 -12.71 -8.16
C GLN A 117 10.84 -11.21 -8.28
N HIS A 118 11.92 -10.43 -8.24
CA HIS A 118 11.96 -9.02 -8.57
C HIS A 118 12.95 -8.79 -9.70
N LEU A 119 12.47 -8.18 -10.79
CA LEU A 119 13.25 -8.02 -12.02
C LEU A 119 14.48 -7.12 -11.84
N GLY A 120 14.43 -6.19 -10.87
CA GLY A 120 15.57 -5.36 -10.49
C GLY A 120 16.63 -6.08 -9.64
N GLY A 121 16.44 -7.38 -9.35
CA GLY A 121 17.32 -8.16 -8.49
C GLY A 121 17.01 -7.99 -7.00
N ASP A 122 17.88 -8.57 -6.18
CA ASP A 122 17.78 -8.56 -4.72
C ASP A 122 18.31 -7.22 -4.17
N ILE A 123 17.45 -6.44 -3.52
CA ILE A 123 17.79 -5.14 -2.91
C ILE A 123 18.11 -5.30 -1.42
N PHE A 124 17.38 -6.18 -0.73
CA PHE A 124 17.63 -6.58 0.64
C PHE A 124 18.10 -8.04 0.65
N LEU A 125 19.32 -8.27 1.15
CA LEU A 125 19.87 -9.64 1.25
C LEU A 125 19.41 -10.39 2.50
N SER A 126 18.77 -9.68 3.44
CA SER A 126 18.33 -10.22 4.73
C SER A 126 17.09 -9.47 5.23
N ALA A 127 16.19 -10.18 5.91
CA ALA A 127 15.06 -9.57 6.62
C ALA A 127 15.50 -8.86 7.92
N ALA A 128 16.78 -8.97 8.30
CA ALA A 128 17.39 -8.21 9.39
C ALA A 128 18.08 -6.92 8.91
N ASP A 129 18.03 -6.61 7.62
CA ASP A 129 18.51 -5.33 7.09
C ASP A 129 17.73 -4.16 7.74
N ALA A 130 18.43 -3.13 8.19
CA ALA A 130 17.83 -2.02 8.91
C ALA A 130 16.78 -1.27 8.07
N ASP A 131 17.02 -1.08 6.78
CA ASP A 131 16.06 -0.40 5.89
C ASP A 131 14.85 -1.27 5.60
N TYR A 132 15.05 -2.59 5.46
CA TYR A 132 13.94 -3.55 5.39
C TYR A 132 13.06 -3.48 6.63
N LEU A 133 13.69 -3.45 7.83
CA LEU A 133 12.97 -3.34 9.10
C LEU A 133 12.25 -2.00 9.24
N THR A 134 12.80 -0.90 8.72
CA THR A 134 12.12 0.39 8.66
C THR A 134 10.83 0.30 7.83
N LEU A 135 10.88 -0.30 6.63
CA LEU A 135 9.69 -0.53 5.81
C LEU A 135 8.67 -1.42 6.53
N PHE A 136 9.14 -2.53 7.12
CA PHE A 136 8.28 -3.46 7.82
C PHE A 136 7.61 -2.82 9.04
N SER A 137 8.35 -2.01 9.79
CA SER A 137 7.84 -1.30 10.97
C SER A 137 6.75 -0.29 10.63
N TRP A 138 6.89 0.40 9.49
CA TRP A 138 5.86 1.31 9.01
C TRP A 138 4.59 0.55 8.61
N ILE A 139 4.72 -0.57 7.88
CA ILE A 139 3.56 -1.36 7.44
C ILE A 139 2.81 -2.01 8.62
N GLN A 140 3.51 -2.48 9.65
CA GLN A 140 2.89 -3.12 10.81
C GLN A 140 2.26 -2.14 11.82
N SER A 141 2.40 -0.83 11.60
CA SER A 141 1.92 0.21 12.53
C SER A 141 1.01 1.22 11.82
N PRO A 142 -0.12 0.79 11.22
CA PRO A 142 -1.09 1.72 10.65
C PRO A 142 -1.76 2.57 11.75
N LEU A 143 -2.20 3.77 11.38
CA LEU A 143 -2.96 4.71 12.21
C LEU A 143 -4.35 4.18 12.58
#